data_AF-A0A2D9QGI5-F1
#
_entry.id   AF-A0A2D9QGI5-F1
#
_cell.length_a   1.000
_cell.length_b   1.000
_cell.length_c   1.000
_cell.angle_alpha   90.00
_cell.angle_beta   90.00
_cell.angle_gamma   90.00
#
_symmetry.space_group_name_H-M   'P 1'
#
loop_
_entity.id
_entity.type
_entity.pdbx_description
1 polymer ?
#
loop_
_entity_poly.entity_id
_entity_poly.type
_entity_poly.pdbx_seq_one_letter_code
_entity_poly.pdbx_strand_id
1 'polypeptide(L)'
;MKKIIDNNKKQRAIFTLEVTLGRSKNDGLPRNSIGATLICYSTGIDEEEAVREAVATLKRSNMSPLNVVGYGSIEERLKNGHEIDLEEKKIMLRALNENSVIVADVMPLFGNETEEDIVN
;
A
#
# COMPACT_ATOMS: atom_id res chain seq x y z
N MET A 1 -10.09 -1.20 42.20
CA MET A 1 -9.99 -0.05 41.27
C MET A 1 -10.32 -0.54 39.87
N LYS A 2 -11.53 -0.25 39.36
CA LYS A 2 -11.89 -0.54 37.97
C LYS A 2 -11.18 0.50 37.07
N LYS A 3 -10.24 0.06 36.24
CA LYS A 3 -9.73 0.88 35.14
C LYS A 3 -10.92 1.14 34.22
N ILE A 4 -11.37 2.39 34.18
CA ILE A 4 -12.26 2.88 33.12
C ILE A 4 -11.38 2.84 31.87
N ILE A 5 -11.52 1.78 31.07
CA ILE A 5 -10.91 1.70 29.76
C ILE A 5 -11.84 2.53 28.88
N ASP A 6 -11.39 3.70 28.46
CA ASP A 6 -12.08 4.51 27.45
C ASP A 6 -12.27 3.67 26.19
N ASN A 7 -13.47 3.12 26.03
CA ASN A 7 -13.88 2.24 24.92
C ASN A 7 -14.08 3.00 23.60
N ASN A 8 -13.43 4.16 23.44
CA ASN A 8 -13.68 5.10 22.34
C ASN A 8 -12.41 5.54 21.59
N LYS A 9 -11.32 4.77 21.70
CA LYS A 9 -10.27 4.80 20.68
C LYS A 9 -10.69 3.84 19.58
N LYS A 10 -11.14 4.35 18.42
CA LYS A 10 -11.19 3.52 17.21
C LYS A 10 -9.80 2.90 17.05
N GLN A 11 -9.70 1.58 17.22
CA GLN A 11 -8.43 0.90 17.01
C GLN A 11 -8.04 1.09 15.55
N ARG A 12 -6.76 1.41 15.31
CA ARG A 12 -6.24 1.46 13.95
C ARG A 12 -6.42 0.08 13.33
N ALA A 13 -6.93 0.06 12.11
CA ALA A 13 -6.96 -1.11 11.26
C ALA A 13 -5.82 -1.01 10.25
N ILE A 14 -5.60 -2.12 9.54
CA ILE A 14 -4.68 -2.16 8.41
C ILE A 14 -5.46 -2.38 7.12
N PHE A 15 -5.16 -1.55 6.14
CA PHE A 15 -5.80 -1.50 4.85
C PHE A 15 -4.83 -1.94 3.77
N THR A 16 -5.36 -2.64 2.77
CA THR A 16 -4.62 -2.99 1.56
C THR A 16 -4.92 -1.96 0.50
N LEU A 17 -3.89 -1.28 0.01
CA LEU A 17 -4.01 -0.21 -0.98
C LEU A 17 -3.20 -0.59 -2.22
N GLU A 18 -3.80 -0.50 -3.39
CA GLU A 18 -3.06 -0.45 -4.65
C GLU A 18 -2.79 1.01 -5.01
N VAL A 19 -1.52 1.35 -5.22
CA VAL A 19 -1.10 2.71 -5.58
C VAL A 19 -0.46 2.69 -6.94
N THR A 20 -1.07 3.40 -7.90
CA THR A 20 -0.44 3.66 -9.20
C THR A 20 0.48 4.86 -9.07
N LEU A 21 1.75 4.67 -9.43
CA LEU A 21 2.78 5.69 -9.49
C LEU A 21 3.07 6.12 -10.92
N GLY A 22 3.32 7.40 -11.12
CA GLY A 22 4.00 7.94 -12.29
C GLY A 22 5.50 8.04 -12.04
N ARG A 23 6.26 8.21 -13.12
CA ARG A 23 7.71 8.48 -13.02
C ARG A 23 7.98 9.86 -12.41
N SER A 24 8.96 9.90 -11.52
CA SER A 24 9.46 11.15 -10.93
C SER A 24 10.97 11.10 -10.68
N LYS A 25 11.56 12.27 -10.37
CA LYS A 25 13.00 12.38 -10.11
C LYS A 25 13.33 11.77 -8.76
N ASN A 26 14.33 10.88 -8.72
CA ASN A 26 14.81 10.21 -7.51
C ASN A 26 13.76 9.29 -6.83
N ASP A 27 12.78 8.80 -7.56
CA ASP A 27 11.74 7.90 -7.06
C ASP A 27 12.21 6.46 -6.77
N GLY A 28 13.48 6.15 -7.07
CA GLY A 28 14.06 4.81 -6.89
C GLY A 28 13.55 3.74 -7.84
N LEU A 29 12.66 4.09 -8.79
CA LEU A 29 12.13 3.13 -9.75
C LEU A 29 13.20 2.74 -10.80
N PRO A 30 13.17 1.50 -11.32
CA PRO A 30 14.13 1.02 -12.33
C PRO A 30 14.28 1.96 -13.52
N ARG A 31 15.45 1.97 -14.17
CA ARG A 31 15.68 2.76 -15.38
C ARG A 31 14.69 2.36 -16.48
N ASN A 32 14.25 3.32 -17.29
CA ASN A 32 13.26 3.16 -18.38
C ASN A 32 11.83 2.80 -17.91
N SER A 33 11.57 2.69 -16.60
CA SER A 33 10.19 2.63 -16.11
C SER A 33 9.48 3.96 -16.32
N ILE A 34 8.19 3.90 -16.65
CA ILE A 34 7.28 5.04 -16.77
C ILE A 34 6.43 5.25 -15.49
N GLY A 35 6.52 4.31 -14.56
CA GLY A 35 5.75 4.28 -13.32
C GLY A 35 5.86 2.92 -12.64
N ALA A 36 4.98 2.67 -11.69
CA ALA A 36 4.84 1.37 -11.04
C ALA A 36 3.43 1.22 -10.45
N THR A 37 2.99 -0.02 -10.28
CA THR A 37 1.89 -0.36 -9.38
C THR A 37 2.49 -0.89 -8.09
N LEU A 38 2.07 -0.33 -6.95
CA LEU A 38 2.47 -0.78 -5.63
C LEU A 38 1.30 -1.43 -4.91
N ILE A 39 1.56 -2.52 -4.19
CA ILE A 39 0.67 -2.97 -3.12
C ILE A 39 1.25 -2.47 -1.80
N CYS A 40 0.44 -1.70 -1.08
CA CYS A 40 0.81 -1.08 0.20
C CYS A 40 -0.12 -1.57 1.31
N TYR A 41 0.46 -1.98 2.44
CA TYR A 41 -0.28 -2.11 3.68
C TYR A 41 -0.11 -0.83 4.50
N SER A 42 -1.22 -0.13 4.74
CA SER A 42 -1.24 1.15 5.42
C SER A 42 -2.17 1.11 6.63
N THR A 43 -1.72 1.69 7.74
CA THR A 43 -2.52 1.80 8.95
C THR A 43 -3.38 3.06 8.95
N GLY A 44 -4.62 2.94 9.42
CA GLY A 44 -5.51 4.09 9.59
C GLY A 44 -6.65 3.79 10.55
N ILE A 45 -7.33 4.82 11.04
CA ILE A 45 -8.60 4.70 11.76
C ILE A 45 -9.73 4.35 10.80
N ASP A 46 -9.64 4.83 9.56
CA ASP A 46 -10.47 4.49 8.42
C ASP A 46 -9.60 4.41 7.15
N GLU A 47 -10.20 3.94 6.05
CA GLU A 47 -9.49 3.77 4.78
C GLU A 47 -8.99 5.11 4.23
N GLU A 48 -9.76 6.19 4.38
CA GLU A 48 -9.34 7.51 3.92
C GLU A 48 -8.08 8.02 4.65
N GLU A 49 -7.96 7.80 5.97
CA GLU A 49 -6.74 8.11 6.70
C GLU A 49 -5.58 7.27 6.18
N ALA A 50 -5.78 5.96 5.98
CA ALA A 50 -4.74 5.07 5.46
C ALA A 50 -4.27 5.52 4.07
N VAL A 51 -5.18 5.99 3.20
CA VAL A 51 -4.87 6.57 1.88
C VAL A 51 -4.07 7.87 2.02
N ARG A 52 -4.50 8.80 2.88
CA ARG A 52 -3.79 10.07 3.11
C ARG A 52 -2.36 9.83 3.60
N GLU A 53 -2.18 8.91 4.55
CA GLU A 53 -0.86 8.56 5.10
C GLU A 53 0.04 7.85 4.07
N ALA A 54 -0.52 6.95 3.25
CA ALA A 54 0.20 6.32 2.16
C ALA A 54 0.71 7.34 1.14
N VAL A 55 -0.17 8.24 0.67
CA VAL A 55 0.19 9.30 -0.28
C VAL A 55 1.24 10.24 0.32
N ALA A 56 1.09 10.65 1.58
CA ALA A 56 2.05 11.52 2.25
C ALA A 56 3.42 10.84 2.41
N THR A 57 3.45 9.55 2.72
CA THR A 57 4.69 8.77 2.85
C THR A 57 5.41 8.63 1.51
N LEU A 58 4.70 8.26 0.45
CA LEU A 58 5.27 8.12 -0.89
C LEU A 58 5.80 9.45 -1.46
N LYS A 59 5.10 10.56 -1.21
CA LYS A 59 5.59 11.89 -1.60
C LYS A 59 6.88 12.27 -0.87
N ARG A 60 6.99 11.93 0.43
CA ARG A 60 8.23 12.14 1.20
C ARG A 60 9.40 11.32 0.68
N SER A 61 9.14 10.19 0.03
CA SER A 61 10.15 9.35 -0.65
C SER A 61 10.34 9.70 -2.13
N ASN A 62 9.99 10.91 -2.56
CA ASN A 62 10.15 11.39 -3.94
C ASN A 62 9.37 10.60 -5.01
N MET A 63 8.37 9.80 -4.62
CA MET A 63 7.49 9.09 -5.56
C MET A 63 6.29 9.95 -5.95
N SER A 64 5.71 9.68 -7.12
CA SER A 64 4.57 10.42 -7.68
C SER A 64 3.31 9.56 -7.73
N PRO A 65 2.54 9.43 -6.63
CA PRO A 65 1.27 8.73 -6.64
C PRO A 65 0.25 9.46 -7.53
N LEU A 66 -0.35 8.71 -8.45
CA LEU A 66 -1.36 9.17 -9.42
C LEU A 66 -2.76 8.77 -8.99
N ASN A 67 -2.94 7.51 -8.57
CA ASN A 67 -4.21 6.95 -8.16
C ASN A 67 -4.02 5.98 -6.99
N VAL A 68 -5.03 5.86 -6.14
CA VAL A 68 -5.05 4.91 -5.02
C VAL A 68 -6.40 4.18 -5.03
N VAL A 69 -6.34 2.86 -5.00
CA VAL A 69 -7.51 1.99 -4.88
C VAL A 69 -7.43 1.23 -3.55
N GLY A 70 -8.49 1.30 -2.75
CA GLY A 70 -8.61 0.55 -1.51
C GLY A 70 -9.24 -0.82 -1.71
N TYR A 71 -8.65 -1.85 -1.10
CA TYR A 71 -9.20 -3.21 -1.06
C TYR A 71 -9.79 -3.55 0.33
N GLY A 72 -10.05 -2.53 1.15
CA GLY A 72 -10.58 -2.68 2.49
C GLY A 72 -9.54 -3.13 3.52
N SER A 73 -10.04 -3.28 4.74
CA SER A 73 -9.29 -3.73 5.90
C SER A 73 -9.00 -5.23 5.87
N ILE A 74 -8.02 -5.67 6.66
CA ILE A 74 -7.74 -7.11 6.86
C ILE A 74 -8.99 -7.88 7.32
N GLU A 75 -9.83 -7.27 8.17
CA GLU A 75 -11.06 -7.91 8.66
C GLU A 75 -12.10 -8.07 7.56
N GLU A 76 -12.24 -7.07 6.69
CA GLU A 76 -13.16 -7.14 5.54
C GLU A 76 -12.68 -8.16 4.51
N ARG A 77 -11.37 -8.20 4.20
CA ARG A 77 -10.78 -9.23 3.34
C ARG A 77 -11.07 -10.64 3.86
N LEU A 78 -10.84 -10.88 5.16
CA LEU A 78 -11.12 -12.18 5.79
C LEU A 78 -12.62 -12.52 5.77
N LYS A 79 -13.51 -11.53 6.01
CA LYS A 79 -14.97 -11.72 5.92
C LYS A 79 -15.44 -12.05 4.51
N ASN A 80 -14.78 -11.49 3.49
CA ASN A 80 -15.04 -11.78 2.09
C ASN A 80 -14.43 -13.12 1.61
N GLY A 81 -13.81 -13.88 2.52
CA GLY A 81 -13.23 -15.19 2.21
C GLY A 81 -11.87 -15.14 1.52
N HIS A 82 -11.18 -14.00 1.55
CA HIS A 82 -9.81 -13.91 1.03
C HIS A 82 -8.86 -14.62 1.99
N GLU A 83 -8.06 -15.55 1.45
CA GLU A 83 -6.94 -16.14 2.19
C GLU A 83 -5.80 -15.13 2.29
N ILE A 84 -5.19 -15.05 3.48
CA ILE A 84 -4.03 -14.23 3.78
C ILE A 84 -3.01 -15.17 4.38
N ASP A 85 -1.90 -15.40 3.68
CA ASP A 85 -0.89 -16.31 4.15
C ASP A 85 -0.15 -15.78 5.39
N LEU A 86 0.68 -16.64 5.99
CA LEU A 86 1.37 -16.30 7.23
C LEU A 86 2.37 -15.15 7.05
N GLU A 87 3.06 -15.07 5.91
CA GLU A 87 4.06 -14.03 5.65
C GLU A 87 3.40 -12.70 5.35
N GLU A 88 2.36 -12.69 4.52
CA GLU A 88 1.52 -11.52 4.28
C GLU A 88 1.00 -10.97 5.62
N LYS A 89 0.43 -11.84 6.45
CA LYS A 89 -0.08 -11.45 7.77
C LYS A 89 0.99 -10.88 8.70
N LYS A 90 2.23 -11.41 8.66
CA LYS A 90 3.34 -10.86 9.45
C LYS A 90 3.70 -9.44 8.99
N ILE A 91 3.74 -9.19 7.69
CA ILE A 91 4.00 -7.85 7.14
C ILE A 91 2.89 -6.90 7.57
N MET A 92 1.64 -7.34 7.46
CA MET A 92 0.48 -6.55 7.91
C MET A 92 0.55 -6.22 9.40
N LEU A 93 0.79 -7.22 10.26
CA LEU A 93 0.91 -6.98 11.70
C LEU A 93 2.09 -6.06 12.05
N ARG A 94 3.19 -6.17 11.31
CA ARG A 94 4.33 -5.27 11.46
C ARG A 94 3.95 -3.82 11.13
N ALA A 95 3.27 -3.60 10.01
CA ALA A 95 2.76 -2.27 9.65
C ALA A 95 1.85 -1.69 10.74
N LEU A 96 0.96 -2.52 11.32
CA LEU A 96 0.10 -2.13 12.44
C LEU A 96 0.88 -1.76 13.70
N ASN A 97 1.86 -2.58 14.09
CA ASN A 97 2.67 -2.36 15.29
C ASN A 97 3.59 -1.13 15.18
N GLU A 98 4.12 -0.87 13.98
CA GLU A 98 5.03 0.26 13.72
C GLU A 98 4.28 1.55 13.33
N ASN A 99 2.95 1.50 13.17
CA ASN A 99 2.13 2.59 12.62
C ASN A 99 2.75 3.14 11.32
N SER A 100 3.01 2.23 10.38
CA SER A 100 3.79 2.49 9.17
C SER A 100 3.04 2.11 7.91
N VAL A 101 3.48 2.67 6.79
CA VAL A 101 3.11 2.23 5.44
C VAL A 101 4.20 1.28 4.95
N ILE A 102 3.85 0.03 4.66
CA ILE A 102 4.79 -0.95 4.10
C ILE A 102 4.40 -1.23 2.64
N VAL A 103 5.37 -1.11 1.73
CA VAL A 103 5.23 -1.58 0.35
C VAL A 103 5.50 -3.08 0.34
N ALA A 104 4.47 -3.86 0.01
CA ALA A 104 4.52 -5.31 -0.04
C ALA A 104 5.00 -5.80 -1.41
N ASP A 105 4.43 -5.25 -2.48
CA ASP A 105 4.80 -5.57 -3.86
C ASP A 105 5.07 -4.30 -4.67
N VAL A 106 6.03 -4.42 -5.59
CA VAL A 106 6.39 -3.38 -6.56
C VAL A 106 6.36 -4.00 -7.95
N MET A 107 5.48 -3.49 -8.80
CA MET A 107 5.40 -3.88 -10.21
C MET A 107 5.74 -2.67 -11.10
N PRO A 108 6.99 -2.52 -11.54
CA PRO A 108 7.39 -1.44 -12.44
C PRO A 108 6.68 -1.55 -13.78
N LEU A 109 6.28 -0.40 -14.33
CA LEU A 109 5.67 -0.30 -15.66
C LEU A 109 6.71 0.22 -16.65
N PHE A 110 6.89 -0.45 -17.78
CA PHE A 110 7.82 -0.05 -18.85
C PHE A 110 7.02 0.32 -20.10
N GLY A 111 7.42 1.39 -20.78
CA GLY A 111 6.68 1.94 -21.92
C GLY A 111 6.85 1.20 -23.25
N ASN A 112 7.72 0.17 -23.31
CA ASN A 112 8.13 -0.45 -24.55
C ASN A 112 7.98 -1.98 -24.48
N GLU A 113 6.78 -2.46 -24.78
CA GLU A 113 6.59 -3.70 -25.53
C GLU A 113 5.50 -3.42 -26.58
N THR A 114 5.86 -2.70 -27.64
CA THR A 114 5.20 -2.92 -28.92
C THR A 114 5.72 -4.25 -29.46
N GLU A 115 4.82 -5.13 -29.92
CA GLU A 115 5.11 -6.47 -30.48
C GLU A 115 6.18 -6.48 -31.61
N GLU A 116 6.57 -5.30 -32.10
CA GLU A 116 7.58 -5.08 -33.14
C GLU A 116 9.03 -5.41 -32.70
N ASP A 117 9.35 -5.43 -31.40
CA ASP A 117 10.73 -5.69 -30.92
C ASP A 117 11.05 -7.19 -30.71
N ILE A 118 10.08 -8.10 -30.91
CA ILE A 118 10.25 -9.55 -30.74
C ILE A 118 10.75 -10.20 -32.05
N VAL A 119 10.74 -9.48 -33.18
CA VAL A 119 11.10 -10.01 -34.49
C VAL A 119 12.37 -9.33 -35.02
N ASN A 120 13.52 -9.68 -34.45
CA ASN A 120 14.81 -9.62 -35.14
C ASN A 120 15.67 -10.83 -34.76
#